data_AF-A0A4V6LA46-F1
#
_entry.id   AF-A0A4V6LA46-F1
#
_cell.length_a   1.000
_cell.length_b   1.000
_cell.length_c   1.000
_cell.angle_alpha   90.00
_cell.angle_beta   90.00
_cell.angle_gamma   90.00
#
_symmetry.space_group_name_H-M   'P 1'
#
loop_
_entity.id
_entity.type
_entity.pdbx_description
1 polymer ?
#
loop_
_entity_poly.entity_id
_entity_poly.type
_entity_poly.pdbx_seq_one_letter_code
_entity_poly.pdbx_strand_id
1 'polypeptide(L)'
;MLLTIHDANLRKVAFIDNEKQATLNYFNDTWTRYLETGSSTFDFTVFKKAIISDTGQKRAYNYLNEKAFVSFQYKGKTYLHTIRKVEESEQIIKCYGINLNLELINEYANPYKSPRSMTFKEYCDAMDLLNFTFLKIGVNEISTQKISAEWEGTDTKLNRLLSLAKKFGAEIEFDTHLNADSSIKSFVVNVYHENDDTHQE
;
A
#
# COMPACT_ATOMS: atom_id res chain seq x y z
N MET A 1 -4.80 14.41 11.47
CA MET A 1 -5.38 13.16 10.90
C MET A 1 -5.20 12.06 11.94
N LEU A 2 -6.13 11.10 12.06
CA LEU A 2 -5.95 9.96 12.97
C LEU A 2 -5.10 8.89 12.29
N LEU A 3 -4.01 8.47 12.94
CA LEU A 3 -3.19 7.35 12.48
C LEU A 3 -3.52 6.11 13.31
N THR A 4 -3.57 4.95 12.64
CA THR A 4 -3.67 3.64 13.28
C THR A 4 -2.36 2.89 13.06
N ILE A 5 -1.77 2.37 14.13
CA ILE A 5 -0.57 1.53 14.09
C ILE A 5 -0.99 0.07 14.02
N HIS A 6 -0.39 -0.68 13.10
CA HIS A 6 -0.57 -2.11 12.95
C HIS A 6 0.75 -2.85 13.16
N ASP A 7 0.68 -4.05 13.73
CA ASP A 7 1.83 -4.94 13.87
C ASP A 7 2.20 -5.61 12.54
N ALA A 8 3.26 -6.44 12.56
CA ALA A 8 3.74 -7.19 11.40
C ALA A 8 2.71 -8.20 10.85
N ASN A 9 1.65 -8.50 11.60
CA ASN A 9 0.54 -9.36 11.17
C ASN A 9 -0.67 -8.53 10.75
N LEU A 10 -0.50 -7.22 10.52
CA LEU A 10 -1.55 -6.31 10.07
C LEU A 10 -2.74 -6.20 11.04
N ARG A 11 -2.46 -6.45 12.33
CA ARG A 11 -3.42 -6.24 13.43
C ARG A 11 -3.23 -4.86 14.00
N LYS A 12 -4.33 -4.14 14.21
CA LYS A 12 -4.31 -2.88 14.95
C LYS A 12 -3.76 -3.10 16.36
N VAL A 13 -2.80 -2.26 16.75
CA VAL A 13 -2.17 -2.29 18.09
C VAL A 13 -2.22 -0.96 18.83
N ALA A 14 -2.33 0.17 18.14
CA ALA A 14 -2.41 1.49 18.78
C ALA A 14 -2.98 2.57 17.84
N PHE A 15 -3.26 3.75 18.40
CA PHE A 15 -3.66 4.95 17.67
C PHE A 15 -2.71 6.12 17.98
N ILE A 16 -2.54 7.01 17.00
CA ILE A 16 -1.89 8.31 17.15
C ILE A 16 -2.92 9.37 16.75
N ASP A 17 -3.28 10.22 17.71
CA ASP A 17 -4.32 11.25 17.56
C ASP A 17 -3.83 12.52 18.23
N ASN A 18 -3.64 13.58 17.45
CA ASN A 18 -3.14 14.87 17.95
C ASN A 18 -4.18 15.62 18.80
N GLU A 19 -5.46 15.26 18.66
CA GLU A 19 -6.56 15.92 19.38
C GLU A 19 -6.87 15.25 20.73
N LYS A 20 -6.26 14.08 21.01
CA LYS A 20 -6.51 13.32 22.24
C LYS A 20 -5.25 13.24 23.10
N GLN A 21 -5.41 13.59 24.37
CA GLN A 21 -4.30 13.54 25.34
C GLN A 21 -3.89 12.09 25.68
N ALA A 22 -4.83 11.15 25.61
CA ALA A 22 -4.64 9.74 25.97
C ALA A 22 -3.99 8.88 24.88
N THR A 23 -3.61 9.48 23.74
CA THR A 23 -2.97 8.80 22.60
C THR A 23 -1.58 9.38 22.35
N LEU A 24 -0.77 8.68 21.55
CA LEU A 24 0.43 9.28 20.98
C LEU A 24 0.05 10.49 20.12
N ASN A 25 1.00 11.40 19.93
CA ASN A 25 0.87 12.53 19.01
C ASN A 25 2.02 12.47 18.00
N TYR A 26 1.77 12.98 16.80
CA TYR A 26 2.76 13.10 15.74
C TYR A 26 2.86 14.53 15.21
N PHE A 27 4.00 14.86 14.60
CA PHE A 27 4.29 16.17 14.03
C PHE A 27 5.30 16.03 12.88
N ASN A 28 5.55 17.14 12.17
CA ASN A 28 6.41 17.19 10.99
C ASN A 28 6.06 16.10 9.98
N ASP A 29 4.76 15.89 9.74
CA ASP A 29 4.31 14.91 8.76
C ASP A 29 4.39 15.45 7.34
N THR A 30 4.72 14.56 6.40
CA THR A 30 4.74 14.85 4.97
C THR A 30 4.13 13.67 4.22
N TRP A 31 3.09 13.94 3.43
CA TRP A 31 2.45 12.96 2.57
C TRP A 31 2.67 13.32 1.09
N THR A 32 3.43 12.50 0.38
CA THR A 32 3.72 12.70 -1.05
C THR A 32 3.04 11.63 -1.88
N ARG A 33 2.37 12.02 -2.97
CA ARG A 33 1.66 11.12 -3.88
C ARG A 33 2.24 11.17 -5.29
N TYR A 34 2.41 10.00 -5.90
CA TYR A 34 2.92 9.83 -7.25
C TYR A 34 1.79 9.23 -8.12
N LEU A 35 1.11 10.08 -8.88
CA LEU A 35 -0.09 9.70 -9.64
C LEU A 35 0.19 8.60 -10.66
N GLU A 36 1.30 8.70 -11.39
CA GLU A 36 1.69 7.75 -12.44
C GLU A 36 1.80 6.30 -11.95
N THR A 37 2.22 6.11 -10.70
CA THR A 37 2.45 4.78 -10.12
C THR A 37 1.39 4.40 -9.07
N GLY A 38 0.42 5.28 -8.82
CA GLY A 38 -0.52 5.15 -7.71
C GLY A 38 0.15 5.03 -6.34
N SER A 39 1.42 5.43 -6.20
CA SER A 39 2.21 5.21 -4.99
C SER A 39 2.25 6.44 -4.09
N SER A 40 2.59 6.27 -2.81
CA SER A 40 2.76 7.39 -1.88
C SER A 40 3.73 7.09 -0.74
N THR A 41 4.37 8.13 -0.22
CA THR A 41 5.16 8.09 1.02
C THR A 41 4.46 8.88 2.11
N PHE A 42 4.58 8.44 3.36
CA PHE A 42 4.06 9.15 4.51
C PHE A 42 5.10 9.12 5.62
N ASP A 43 5.77 10.26 5.81
CA ASP A 43 6.79 10.43 6.83
C ASP A 43 6.21 11.23 7.99
N PHE A 44 6.54 10.87 9.22
CA PHE A 44 6.06 11.57 10.42
C PHE A 44 6.97 11.34 11.62
N THR A 45 6.91 12.22 12.62
CA THR A 45 7.65 12.09 13.88
C THR A 45 6.71 11.96 15.06
N VAL A 46 7.03 11.07 16.01
CA VAL A 46 6.25 10.82 17.23
C VAL A 46 7.07 11.12 18.47
N PHE A 47 6.46 11.75 19.48
CA PHE A 47 7.07 11.89 20.80
C PHE A 47 6.95 10.58 21.60
N LYS A 48 8.05 10.18 22.24
CA LYS A 48 8.07 9.08 23.20
C LYS A 48 7.51 9.55 24.53
N LYS A 49 6.19 9.46 24.66
CA LYS A 49 5.48 9.75 25.91
C LYS A 49 4.73 8.52 26.40
N ALA A 50 4.63 8.41 27.73
CA ALA A 50 3.70 7.48 28.33
C ALA A 50 2.26 7.91 28.05
N ILE A 51 1.38 6.95 27.75
CA ILE A 51 -0.06 7.17 27.59
C ILE A 51 -0.84 6.28 28.57
N ILE A 52 -2.12 6.64 28.81
CA ILE A 52 -2.96 5.99 29.84
C ILE A 52 -3.11 4.48 29.58
N SER A 53 -3.16 4.06 28.31
CA SER A 53 -3.31 2.66 27.93
C SER A 53 -2.02 1.83 27.97
N ASP A 54 -0.88 2.44 28.29
CA ASP A 54 0.39 1.70 28.39
C ASP A 54 0.37 0.72 29.57
N THR A 55 0.93 -0.48 29.38
CA THR A 55 1.01 -1.51 30.42
C THR A 55 2.44 -1.98 30.63
N GLY A 56 3.02 -1.66 31.80
CA GLY A 56 4.40 -2.02 32.13
C GLY A 56 5.41 -1.49 31.11
N GLN A 57 6.18 -2.37 30.47
CA GLN A 57 7.13 -2.03 29.41
C GLN A 57 6.50 -1.95 28.01
N LYS A 58 5.22 -2.33 27.84
CA LYS A 58 4.51 -2.22 26.56
C LYS A 58 4.00 -0.80 26.39
N ARG A 59 4.85 0.03 25.79
CA ARG A 59 4.54 1.39 25.39
C ARG A 59 4.00 1.41 23.97
N ALA A 60 2.95 2.17 23.70
CA ALA A 60 2.35 2.24 22.37
C ALA A 60 3.38 2.64 21.28
N TYR A 61 4.34 3.51 21.61
CA TYR A 61 5.35 3.94 20.65
C TYR A 61 6.33 2.81 20.27
N ASN A 62 6.48 1.74 21.07
CA ASN A 62 7.34 0.59 20.73
C ASN A 62 6.82 -0.18 19.51
N TYR A 63 5.55 0.00 19.15
CA TYR A 63 4.98 -0.57 17.93
C TYR A 63 5.43 0.16 16.66
N LEU A 64 6.08 1.32 16.76
CA LEU A 64 6.66 2.03 15.61
C LEU A 64 8.07 1.50 15.33
N ASN A 65 8.15 0.49 14.48
CA ASN A 65 9.41 -0.13 14.04
C ASN A 65 9.31 -0.52 12.56
N GLU A 66 10.39 -1.03 11.98
CA GLU A 66 10.48 -1.34 10.54
C GLU A 66 9.62 -2.53 10.08
N LYS A 67 8.87 -3.16 10.99
CA LYS A 67 7.89 -4.22 10.68
C LYS A 67 6.46 -3.76 10.86
N ALA A 68 6.26 -2.50 11.25
CA ALA A 68 4.94 -1.95 11.52
C ALA A 68 4.31 -1.38 10.25
N PHE A 69 2.99 -1.23 10.30
CA PHE A 69 2.26 -0.47 9.30
C PHE A 69 1.52 0.67 9.98
N VAL A 70 1.26 1.73 9.22
CA VAL A 70 0.44 2.84 9.65
C VAL A 70 -0.63 3.10 8.60
N SER A 71 -1.87 3.28 9.05
CA SER A 71 -2.97 3.66 8.16
C SER A 71 -3.68 4.92 8.59
N PHE A 72 -4.26 5.63 7.63
CA PHE A 72 -5.14 6.75 7.85
C PHE A 72 -6.25 6.83 6.78
N GLN A 73 -7.29 7.60 7.09
CA GLN A 73 -8.38 7.88 6.15
C GLN A 73 -8.19 9.26 5.53
N TYR A 74 -8.32 9.34 4.20
CA TYR A 74 -8.35 10.61 3.48
C TYR A 74 -9.33 10.53 2.31
N LYS A 75 -10.25 11.50 2.22
CA LYS A 75 -11.31 11.57 1.20
C LYS A 75 -12.07 10.24 1.00
N GLY A 76 -12.39 9.56 2.10
CA GLY A 76 -13.13 8.29 2.07
C GLY A 76 -12.32 7.05 1.67
N LYS A 77 -11.01 7.18 1.45
CA LYS A 77 -10.11 6.06 1.14
C LYS A 77 -9.14 5.78 2.29
N THR A 78 -8.87 4.50 2.49
CA THR A 78 -7.82 4.04 3.41
C THR A 78 -6.48 4.10 2.71
N TYR A 79 -5.52 4.77 3.33
CA TYR A 79 -4.11 4.68 2.95
C TYR A 79 -3.37 3.88 4.01
N LEU A 80 -2.58 2.91 3.57
CA LEU A 80 -1.75 2.06 4.43
C LEU A 80 -0.30 2.12 3.96
N HIS A 81 0.61 2.33 4.90
CA HIS A 81 2.04 2.46 4.66
C HIS A 81 2.80 1.49 5.55
N THR A 82 3.70 0.70 4.97
CA THR A 82 4.71 -0.03 5.73
C THR A 82 5.77 0.96 6.21
N ILE A 83 6.27 0.78 7.42
CA ILE A 83 7.33 1.61 7.97
C ILE A 83 8.66 1.02 7.52
N ARG A 84 9.31 1.66 6.55
CA ARG A 84 10.55 1.14 5.95
C ARG A 84 11.77 1.43 6.79
N LYS A 85 11.75 2.55 7.51
CA LYS A 85 12.88 3.02 8.33
C LYS A 85 12.33 3.74 9.55
N VAL A 86 13.03 3.56 10.67
CA VAL A 86 12.87 4.41 11.84
C VAL A 86 14.19 5.07 12.23
N GLU A 87 14.11 6.33 12.66
CA GLU A 87 15.23 7.00 13.34
C GLU A 87 14.77 7.37 14.75
N GLU A 88 15.39 6.73 15.75
CA GLU A 88 14.96 6.83 17.14
C GLU A 88 15.99 7.58 17.99
N SER A 89 15.51 8.49 18.83
CA SER A 89 16.28 9.11 19.90
C SER A 89 15.62 8.82 21.25
N GLU A 90 16.14 9.42 22.32
CA GLU A 90 15.51 9.33 23.64
C GLU A 90 14.10 9.92 23.68
N GLN A 91 13.83 10.94 22.86
CA GLN A 91 12.60 11.74 22.96
C GLN A 91 11.62 11.49 21.80
N ILE A 92 12.12 11.05 20.64
CA ILE A 92 11.30 10.96 19.43
C ILE A 92 11.61 9.71 18.61
N ILE A 93 10.63 9.30 17.80
CA ILE A 93 10.76 8.30 16.74
C ILE A 93 10.34 8.98 15.44
N LYS A 94 11.24 9.05 14.46
CA LYS A 94 10.89 9.44 13.09
C LYS A 94 10.59 8.18 12.31
N CYS A 95 9.48 8.17 11.58
CA CYS A 95 9.02 7.06 10.79
C CYS A 95 8.98 7.47 9.32
N TYR A 96 9.52 6.60 8.47
CA TYR A 96 9.51 6.76 7.02
C TYR A 96 8.62 5.70 6.41
N GLY A 97 7.42 6.10 6.00
CA GLY A 97 6.36 5.23 5.56
C GLY A 97 6.27 5.18 4.04
N ILE A 98 6.03 3.99 3.51
CA ILE A 98 5.93 3.75 2.08
C ILE A 98 4.68 2.89 1.82
N ASN A 99 3.80 3.30 0.90
CA ASN A 99 2.56 2.55 0.64
C ASN A 99 2.87 1.17 0.07
N LEU A 100 2.00 0.17 0.30
CA LEU A 100 2.19 -1.23 -0.12
C LEU A 100 2.56 -1.40 -1.60
N ASN A 101 2.14 -0.48 -2.48
CA ASN A 101 2.57 -0.46 -3.90
C ASN A 101 4.09 -0.45 -4.08
N LEU A 102 4.82 0.08 -3.11
CA LEU A 102 6.26 0.22 -3.16
C LEU A 102 6.99 -1.04 -2.64
N GLU A 103 6.28 -2.03 -2.09
CA GLU A 103 6.84 -3.38 -1.91
C GLU A 103 6.93 -4.11 -3.25
N LEU A 104 5.96 -3.92 -4.16
CA LEU A 104 6.04 -4.38 -5.55
C LEU A 104 7.17 -3.71 -6.36
N ILE A 105 7.71 -2.57 -5.91
CA ILE A 105 8.93 -1.98 -6.49
C ILE A 105 10.18 -2.79 -6.13
N ASN A 106 10.20 -3.46 -4.97
CA ASN A 106 11.38 -4.20 -4.53
C ASN A 106 11.40 -5.67 -5.01
N GLU A 107 10.29 -6.14 -5.58
CA GLU A 107 10.21 -7.44 -6.25
C GLU A 107 10.32 -7.29 -7.76
N TYR A 108 10.91 -8.30 -8.41
CA TYR A 108 11.21 -8.26 -9.83
C TYR A 108 10.44 -9.34 -10.60
N ALA A 109 9.96 -8.98 -11.79
CA ALA A 109 9.42 -9.88 -12.79
C ALA A 109 10.45 -10.10 -13.91
N ASN A 110 10.73 -11.36 -14.21
CA ASN A 110 11.64 -11.78 -15.28
C ASN A 110 11.05 -11.51 -16.68
N PRO A 111 11.85 -11.61 -17.76
CA PRO A 111 11.32 -11.58 -19.12
C PRO A 111 10.20 -12.61 -19.30
N TYR A 112 9.18 -12.25 -20.09
CA TYR A 112 8.05 -13.14 -20.32
C TYR A 112 7.50 -12.96 -21.73
N LYS A 113 7.21 -14.07 -22.40
CA LYS A 113 6.53 -14.11 -23.70
C LYS A 113 5.33 -15.03 -23.61
N SER A 114 4.15 -14.50 -23.90
CA SER A 114 2.93 -15.28 -23.85
C SER A 114 2.95 -16.41 -24.89
N PRO A 115 2.69 -17.68 -24.51
CA PRO A 115 2.62 -18.79 -25.47
C PRO A 115 1.34 -18.77 -26.33
N ARG A 116 0.36 -17.95 -25.93
CA ARG A 116 -0.95 -17.78 -26.58
C ARG A 116 -1.55 -16.45 -26.14
N SER A 117 -2.70 -16.08 -26.70
CA SER A 117 -3.49 -14.98 -26.15
C SER A 117 -4.02 -15.33 -24.75
N MET A 118 -3.80 -14.41 -23.81
CA MET A 118 -4.09 -14.59 -22.38
C MET A 118 -4.84 -13.36 -21.85
N THR A 119 -5.66 -13.57 -20.83
CA THR A 119 -6.35 -12.51 -20.07
C THR A 119 -5.40 -11.82 -19.10
N PHE A 120 -5.78 -10.63 -18.62
CA PHE A 120 -5.00 -9.88 -17.62
C PHE A 120 -4.66 -10.73 -16.38
N LYS A 121 -5.65 -11.49 -15.87
CA LYS A 121 -5.45 -12.39 -14.74
C LYS A 121 -4.45 -13.50 -15.06
N GLU A 122 -4.57 -14.13 -16.22
CA GLU A 122 -3.64 -15.19 -16.63
C GLU A 122 -2.19 -14.68 -16.72
N TYR A 123 -1.97 -13.43 -17.16
CA TYR A 123 -0.65 -12.80 -17.12
C TYR A 123 -0.16 -12.54 -15.69
N CYS A 124 -1.02 -12.03 -14.81
CA CYS A 124 -0.70 -11.81 -13.40
C CYS A 124 -0.28 -13.12 -12.72
N ASP A 125 -1.01 -14.21 -12.98
CA ASP A 125 -0.70 -15.53 -12.44
C ASP A 125 0.62 -16.07 -13.03
N ALA A 126 0.80 -15.98 -14.37
CA ALA A 126 1.98 -16.55 -15.04
C ALA A 126 3.30 -15.85 -14.70
N MET A 127 3.25 -14.54 -14.40
CA MET A 127 4.42 -13.75 -14.01
C MET A 127 4.52 -13.54 -12.48
N ASP A 128 3.66 -14.18 -11.70
CA ASP A 128 3.63 -14.08 -10.23
C ASP A 128 3.48 -12.63 -9.71
N LEU A 129 2.73 -11.78 -10.44
CA LEU A 129 2.69 -10.34 -10.18
C LEU A 129 1.95 -9.95 -8.90
N LEU A 130 1.05 -10.81 -8.42
CA LEU A 130 0.15 -10.52 -7.30
C LEU A 130 0.43 -11.37 -6.06
N ASN A 131 1.57 -12.06 -6.02
CA ASN A 131 1.96 -12.93 -4.92
C ASN A 131 2.49 -12.13 -3.73
N PHE A 132 1.61 -11.27 -3.20
CA PHE A 132 1.84 -10.40 -2.07
C PHE A 132 0.70 -10.57 -1.07
N THR A 133 1.00 -10.44 0.22
CA THR A 133 0.02 -10.68 1.29
C THR A 133 -1.23 -9.81 1.08
N PHE A 134 -2.39 -10.45 0.97
CA PHE A 134 -3.70 -9.83 0.75
C PHE A 134 -3.95 -9.16 -0.60
N LEU A 135 -2.99 -9.16 -1.54
CA LEU A 135 -3.18 -8.58 -2.87
C LEU A 135 -4.03 -9.49 -3.75
N LYS A 136 -5.09 -8.94 -4.34
CA LYS A 136 -5.96 -9.65 -5.30
C LYS A 136 -6.51 -8.70 -6.34
N ILE A 137 -6.98 -9.26 -7.46
CA ILE A 137 -7.75 -8.51 -8.44
C ILE A 137 -9.14 -8.20 -7.85
N GLY A 138 -9.53 -6.93 -7.90
CA GLY A 138 -10.86 -6.44 -7.54
C GLY A 138 -11.77 -6.34 -8.77
N VAL A 139 -12.24 -5.12 -9.06
CA VAL A 139 -12.93 -4.82 -10.32
C VAL A 139 -11.99 -5.11 -11.49
N ASN A 140 -12.51 -5.70 -12.56
CA ASN A 140 -11.75 -6.01 -13.77
C ASN A 140 -12.64 -5.89 -15.01
N GLU A 141 -12.69 -4.69 -15.58
CA GLU A 141 -13.52 -4.39 -16.74
C GLU A 141 -13.03 -5.10 -18.01
N ILE A 142 -11.73 -5.37 -18.10
CA ILE A 142 -11.10 -6.09 -19.20
C ILE A 142 -11.03 -7.62 -18.99
N SER A 143 -11.83 -8.17 -18.06
CA SER A 143 -11.70 -9.57 -17.60
C SER A 143 -11.77 -10.62 -18.71
N THR A 144 -12.51 -10.36 -19.79
CA THR A 144 -12.65 -11.28 -20.93
C THR A 144 -11.69 -10.99 -22.08
N GLN A 145 -11.04 -9.82 -22.09
CA GLN A 145 -10.10 -9.43 -23.14
C GLN A 145 -8.89 -10.35 -23.11
N LYS A 146 -8.38 -10.70 -24.29
CA LYS A 146 -7.17 -11.53 -24.44
C LYS A 146 -6.23 -10.87 -25.42
N ILE A 147 -4.95 -10.79 -25.04
CA ILE A 147 -3.89 -10.28 -25.91
C ILE A 147 -2.71 -11.25 -25.91
N SER A 148 -1.89 -11.18 -26.95
CA SER A 148 -0.54 -11.76 -26.98
C SER A 148 0.47 -10.64 -26.72
N ALA A 149 1.35 -10.84 -25.75
CA ALA A 149 2.29 -9.81 -25.30
C ALA A 149 3.63 -10.43 -24.87
N GLU A 150 4.67 -9.60 -24.96
CA GLU A 150 6.00 -9.94 -24.48
C GLU A 150 6.64 -8.75 -23.75
N TRP A 151 7.54 -9.10 -22.83
CA TRP A 151 8.42 -8.20 -22.10
C TRP A 151 9.84 -8.75 -22.20
N GLU A 152 10.72 -7.93 -22.74
CA GLU A 152 12.15 -8.16 -22.75
C GLU A 152 12.75 -7.59 -21.45
N GLY A 153 13.68 -8.32 -20.84
CA GLY A 153 14.34 -7.88 -19.62
C GLY A 153 13.53 -8.04 -18.33
N THR A 154 14.21 -7.73 -17.24
CA THR A 154 13.66 -7.74 -15.88
C THR A 154 13.18 -6.35 -15.52
N ASP A 155 12.04 -6.26 -14.83
CA ASP A 155 11.51 -4.99 -14.30
C ASP A 155 10.89 -5.25 -12.91
N THR A 156 10.57 -4.20 -12.17
CA THR A 156 9.83 -4.33 -10.92
C THR A 156 8.43 -4.89 -11.17
N LYS A 157 7.85 -5.61 -10.21
CA LYS A 157 6.48 -6.13 -10.32
C LYS A 157 5.46 -5.00 -10.50
N LEU A 158 5.68 -3.83 -9.87
CA LEU A 158 4.81 -2.66 -10.06
C LEU A 158 4.85 -2.16 -11.52
N ASN A 159 6.04 -1.91 -12.06
CA ASN A 159 6.18 -1.45 -13.44
C ASN A 159 5.64 -2.50 -14.42
N ARG A 160 5.87 -3.79 -14.14
CA ARG A 160 5.31 -4.87 -14.95
C ARG A 160 3.79 -4.87 -14.94
N LEU A 161 3.15 -4.62 -13.80
CA LEU A 161 1.69 -4.55 -13.69
C LEU A 161 1.11 -3.31 -14.40
N LEU A 162 1.74 -2.14 -14.25
CA LEU A 162 1.38 -0.91 -14.98
C LEU A 162 1.53 -1.10 -16.49
N SER A 163 2.66 -1.68 -16.93
CA SER A 163 2.91 -2.00 -18.34
C SER A 163 1.90 -3.01 -18.89
N LEU A 164 1.53 -4.02 -18.09
CA LEU A 164 0.51 -4.99 -18.45
C LEU A 164 -0.84 -4.32 -18.66
N ALA A 165 -1.30 -3.50 -17.72
CA ALA A 165 -2.56 -2.77 -17.85
C ALA A 165 -2.57 -1.91 -19.12
N LYS A 166 -1.50 -1.15 -19.36
CA LYS A 166 -1.36 -0.33 -20.57
C LYS A 166 -1.44 -1.13 -21.86
N LYS A 167 -0.84 -2.32 -21.93
CA LYS A 167 -0.97 -3.20 -23.13
C LYS A 167 -2.39 -3.69 -23.37
N PHE A 168 -3.23 -3.72 -22.34
CA PHE A 168 -4.66 -4.01 -22.46
C PHE A 168 -5.51 -2.77 -22.77
N GLY A 169 -4.94 -1.55 -22.79
CA GLY A 169 -5.70 -0.30 -22.87
C GLY A 169 -6.49 -0.06 -21.58
N ALA A 170 -5.83 -0.28 -20.45
CA ALA A 170 -6.43 -0.23 -19.12
C ALA A 170 -5.55 0.56 -18.14
N GLU A 171 -6.20 1.09 -17.12
CA GLU A 171 -5.57 1.69 -15.94
C GLU A 171 -5.78 0.80 -14.71
N ILE A 172 -4.90 0.94 -13.72
CA ILE A 172 -5.04 0.24 -12.44
C ILE A 172 -5.14 1.21 -11.27
N GLU A 173 -5.97 0.84 -10.32
CA GLU A 173 -6.10 1.54 -9.05
C GLU A 173 -5.89 0.56 -7.91
N PHE A 174 -5.10 0.96 -6.91
CA PHE A 174 -4.93 0.20 -5.69
C PHE A 174 -5.83 0.72 -4.59
N ASP A 175 -6.52 -0.19 -3.90
CA ASP A 175 -7.40 0.16 -2.79
C ASP A 175 -7.16 -0.76 -1.59
N THR A 176 -7.25 -0.20 -0.39
CA THR A 176 -7.05 -0.91 0.88
C THR A 176 -8.34 -0.97 1.65
N HIS A 177 -8.80 -2.18 1.94
CA HIS A 177 -10.01 -2.41 2.72
C HIS A 177 -9.63 -2.92 4.11
N LEU A 178 -10.21 -2.29 5.12
CA LEU A 178 -10.08 -2.69 6.52
C LEU A 178 -11.34 -3.41 7.00
N ASN A 179 -11.19 -4.26 8.01
CA ASN A 179 -12.29 -4.75 8.82
C ASN A 179 -12.75 -3.65 9.79
N ALA A 180 -13.92 -3.84 10.42
CA ALA A 180 -14.45 -2.89 11.41
C ALA A 180 -13.53 -2.71 12.62
N ASP A 181 -12.73 -3.73 12.96
CA ASP A 181 -11.70 -3.66 14.00
C ASP A 181 -10.39 -3.02 13.54
N SER A 182 -10.35 -2.51 12.30
CA SER A 182 -9.20 -1.91 11.63
C SER A 182 -8.08 -2.87 11.24
N SER A 183 -8.23 -4.19 11.45
CA SER A 183 -7.31 -5.15 10.83
C SER A 183 -7.45 -5.14 9.30
N ILE A 184 -6.38 -5.49 8.57
CA ILE A 184 -6.44 -5.53 7.11
C ILE A 184 -7.40 -6.64 6.65
N LYS A 185 -8.31 -6.28 5.74
CA LYS A 185 -9.23 -7.21 5.09
C LYS A 185 -8.72 -7.63 3.72
N SER A 186 -8.35 -6.67 2.88
CA SER A 186 -7.78 -6.94 1.57
C SER A 186 -7.03 -5.74 1.01
N PHE A 187 -6.06 -6.04 0.16
CA PHE A 187 -5.44 -5.08 -0.74
C PHE A 187 -5.86 -5.45 -2.17
N VAL A 188 -6.48 -4.53 -2.90
CA VAL A 188 -7.06 -4.83 -4.21
C VAL A 188 -6.39 -4.00 -5.29
N VAL A 189 -6.10 -4.64 -6.42
CA VAL A 189 -5.84 -3.96 -7.68
C VAL A 189 -7.11 -4.02 -8.51
N ASN A 190 -7.74 -2.87 -8.71
CA ASN A 190 -8.84 -2.70 -9.65
C ASN A 190 -8.26 -2.38 -11.02
N VAL A 191 -8.90 -2.89 -12.07
CA VAL A 191 -8.51 -2.72 -13.46
C VAL A 191 -9.70 -2.16 -14.23
N TYR A 192 -9.54 -0.97 -14.77
CA TYR A 192 -10.56 -0.23 -15.51
C TYR A 192 -10.10 -0.02 -16.94
N HIS A 193 -11.03 0.20 -17.86
CA HIS A 193 -10.67 0.72 -19.17
C HIS A 193 -9.89 2.04 -19.02
N GLU A 194 -8.91 2.27 -19.90
CA GLU A 194 -8.25 3.57 -19.97
C GLU A 194 -9.32 4.64 -20.20
N ASN A 195 -9.32 5.67 -19.35
CA ASN A 195 -10.35 6.67 -19.41
C ASN A 195 -10.03 7.58 -20.61
N ASP A 196 -10.73 7.38 -21.72
CA ASP A 196 -10.76 8.37 -22.80
C ASP A 196 -11.28 9.66 -22.15
N ASP A 197 -10.57 10.78 -22.26
CA ASP A 197 -10.92 12.13 -21.71
C ASP A 197 -12.33 12.66 -22.12
N THR A 198 -13.20 11.81 -22.65
CA THR A 198 -14.56 12.09 -23.08
C THR A 198 -15.63 11.83 -22.02
N HIS A 199 -15.37 11.13 -20.92
CA HIS A 199 -16.39 10.85 -19.90
C HIS A 199 -15.82 10.88 -18.47
N GLN A 200 -15.87 12.06 -17.85
CA GLN A 200 -15.72 12.21 -16.40
C GLN A 200 -17.13 12.22 -15.78
N GLU A 201 -17.46 11.22 -14.98
CA GLU A 201 -18.55 11.28 -13.97
C GLU A 201 -17.96 11.37 -12.56
#